data_AF-A0A9C6X5A5-F1
#
_entry.id   AF-A0A9C6X5A5-F1
#
_cell.length_a   1.000
_cell.length_b   1.000
_cell.length_c   1.000
_cell.angle_alpha   90.00
_cell.angle_beta   90.00
_cell.angle_gamma   90.00
#
_symmetry.space_group_name_H-M   'P 1'
#
loop_
_entity.id
_entity.type
_entity.pdbx_description
1 polymer ?
#
loop_
_entity_poly.entity_id
_entity_poly.type
_entity_poly.pdbx_seq_one_letter_code
_entity_poly.pdbx_strand_id
1 'polypeptide(L)'
;MASIVPGKKFYSQAEFEEAKSKYEWEQRVPYTVINCTKRERYNGKLKPGRPEVPETFDWKDAILACKHFGGVREHEHVEGKARRPNQSSYKRDCLAKFNIIYSLDEKCYFVKTVETNHRNHELVARSDLHLHYPEFKNPDQNTLDEVSKLFDYDVKRHKIRDLLVANGIKATSQDIQNLRNKWNAKFKGTDSREDALFKQLHLLKEEDPNSIVVITHDPETFVVQSVFFQTSEMRAAHELYPEVLIMDTTYQLSENDMPLIVYEGIDCFGSGRILGYALIISEKLPIVTASLELLKLGCPDVSEKVQVVLVDKDQSELAAIKQVLPNAEVHLCDYHVKDAMKRTGFKKLAGDKCDEVKPILDKLVYAFSKVDYDAAYAKLQEVVGVESKFMKYFDKYWHNSGLIWTEYRRNLAFTLGERTTGRVECHNARIKEIIDKKIPVAMVIMRLRTINRNSSIEHDHKLFVSLVKTKYHKYTKDPVVQTIVKSNTPFVADMLKRQYERSLEPPSDNIHKVNTTQCDCAFYTKFQLTCAHIFRERRIKGLEIYDHSVIPKRWTVVMEISKDKKISNVDILIAPIKQPKKREPLFAEDRMVERILTSRLMFS
;
A
#
# COMPACT_ATOMS: atom_id res chain seq x y z
N MET A 1 0.91 -52.47 9.84
CA MET A 1 1.07 -53.32 8.65
C MET A 1 0.52 -52.58 7.42
N ALA A 2 1.36 -51.92 6.63
CA ALA A 2 0.92 -51.14 5.47
C ALA A 2 1.99 -51.18 4.36
N SER A 3 2.31 -52.38 3.90
CA SER A 3 3.20 -52.57 2.76
C SER A 3 2.37 -52.68 1.47
N ILE A 4 2.79 -51.97 0.43
CA ILE A 4 2.31 -52.20 -0.93
C ILE A 4 2.83 -53.58 -1.36
N VAL A 5 1.98 -54.59 -1.29
CA VAL A 5 2.30 -55.98 -1.62
C VAL A 5 1.27 -56.55 -2.58
N PRO A 6 1.63 -57.54 -3.43
CA PRO A 6 0.68 -58.19 -4.32
C PRO A 6 -0.56 -58.69 -3.57
N GLY A 7 -1.75 -58.44 -4.13
CA GLY A 7 -3.03 -58.84 -3.56
C GLY A 7 -3.61 -57.90 -2.50
N LYS A 8 -2.87 -56.87 -2.04
CA LYS A 8 -3.41 -55.87 -1.11
C LYS A 8 -4.56 -55.10 -1.76
N LYS A 9 -5.66 -54.93 -1.02
CA LYS A 9 -6.87 -54.20 -1.46
C LYS A 9 -7.00 -52.85 -0.77
N PHE A 10 -7.59 -51.88 -1.48
CA PHE A 10 -7.93 -50.53 -0.99
C PHE A 10 -9.32 -50.14 -1.46
N TYR A 11 -10.20 -49.78 -0.53
CA TYR A 11 -11.62 -49.52 -0.77
C TYR A 11 -11.94 -48.04 -1.02
N SER A 12 -10.93 -47.18 -0.97
CA SER A 12 -11.04 -45.78 -1.37
C SER A 12 -9.71 -45.26 -1.93
N GLN A 13 -9.78 -44.17 -2.71
CA GLN A 13 -8.59 -43.44 -3.15
C GLN A 13 -7.74 -42.96 -1.96
N ALA A 14 -8.38 -42.41 -0.92
CA ALA A 14 -7.69 -41.91 0.27
C ALA A 14 -6.89 -43.01 0.99
N GLU A 15 -7.47 -44.21 1.15
CA GLU A 15 -6.77 -45.36 1.74
C GLU A 15 -5.54 -45.78 0.91
N PHE A 16 -5.67 -45.75 -0.42
CA PHE A 16 -4.56 -46.03 -1.32
C PHE A 16 -3.46 -44.95 -1.21
N GLU A 17 -3.83 -43.68 -1.18
CA GLU A 17 -2.88 -42.56 -1.08
C GLU A 17 -2.13 -42.55 0.25
N GLU A 18 -2.80 -42.90 1.35
CA GLU A 18 -2.16 -43.06 2.65
C GLU A 18 -1.15 -44.22 2.63
N ALA A 19 -1.54 -45.38 2.08
CA ALA A 19 -0.65 -46.53 1.96
C ALA A 19 0.54 -46.25 1.02
N LYS A 20 0.31 -45.54 -0.09
CA LYS A 20 1.35 -45.09 -1.01
C LYS A 20 2.31 -44.13 -0.31
N SER A 21 1.81 -43.14 0.41
CA SER A 21 2.64 -42.15 1.12
C SER A 21 3.55 -42.82 2.15
N LYS A 22 3.00 -43.79 2.89
CA LYS A 22 3.78 -44.60 3.83
C LYS A 22 4.83 -45.46 3.12
N TYR A 23 4.50 -46.08 1.99
CA TYR A 23 5.45 -46.85 1.20
C TYR A 23 6.57 -45.96 0.65
N GLU A 24 6.26 -44.77 0.13
CA GLU A 24 7.25 -43.79 -0.33
C GLU A 24 8.18 -43.33 0.80
N TRP A 25 7.65 -43.18 2.01
CA TRP A 25 8.44 -42.86 3.21
C TRP A 25 9.39 -44.00 3.60
N GLU A 26 8.91 -45.24 3.59
CA GLU A 26 9.71 -46.44 3.87
C GLU A 26 10.82 -46.62 2.80
N GLN A 27 10.50 -46.41 1.53
CA GLN A 27 11.45 -46.51 0.42
C GLN A 27 12.32 -45.26 0.26
N ARG A 28 12.02 -44.15 0.95
CA ARG A 28 12.73 -42.86 0.86
C ARG A 28 12.86 -42.34 -0.58
N VAL A 29 11.87 -42.61 -1.43
CA VAL A 29 11.83 -42.18 -2.82
C VAL A 29 10.38 -42.10 -3.30
N PRO A 30 9.99 -41.06 -4.05
CA PRO A 30 8.62 -40.98 -4.55
C PRO A 30 8.38 -41.94 -5.72
N TYR A 31 7.15 -42.40 -5.83
CA TYR A 31 6.61 -43.25 -6.89
C TYR A 31 5.63 -42.45 -7.74
N THR A 32 6.01 -42.24 -9.00
CA THR A 32 5.26 -41.46 -9.98
C THR A 32 4.51 -42.36 -10.95
N VAL A 33 3.32 -41.94 -11.39
CA VAL A 33 2.55 -42.65 -12.41
C VAL A 33 3.30 -42.60 -13.75
N ILE A 34 3.69 -43.75 -14.29
CA ILE A 34 4.37 -43.86 -15.59
C ILE A 34 3.45 -44.31 -16.72
N ASN A 35 2.35 -44.99 -16.38
CA ASN A 35 1.32 -45.41 -17.31
C ASN A 35 0.00 -45.57 -16.54
N CYS A 36 -1.13 -45.16 -17.12
CA CYS A 36 -2.44 -45.36 -16.50
C CYS A 36 -3.56 -45.34 -17.53
N THR A 37 -4.67 -46.00 -17.18
CA THR A 37 -5.98 -45.80 -17.78
C THR A 37 -6.83 -44.98 -16.82
N LYS A 38 -7.03 -43.69 -17.11
CA LYS A 38 -7.91 -42.81 -16.32
C LYS A 38 -9.36 -43.31 -16.32
N ARG A 39 -10.07 -43.14 -15.20
CA ARG A 39 -11.50 -43.45 -15.04
C ARG A 39 -12.33 -42.94 -16.20
N GLU A 40 -12.24 -41.64 -16.51
CA GLU A 40 -13.01 -40.97 -17.57
C GLU A 40 -12.83 -41.65 -18.93
N ARG A 41 -11.59 -42.01 -19.26
CA ARG A 41 -11.26 -42.66 -20.53
C ARG A 41 -11.78 -44.09 -20.60
N TYR A 42 -11.81 -44.79 -19.48
CA TYR A 42 -12.37 -46.14 -19.40
C TYR A 42 -13.90 -46.11 -19.47
N ASN A 43 -14.55 -45.33 -18.60
CA ASN A 43 -15.99 -45.23 -18.53
C ASN A 43 -16.58 -44.71 -19.85
N GLY A 44 -15.94 -43.72 -20.49
CA GLY A 44 -16.39 -43.19 -21.78
C GLY A 44 -16.32 -44.18 -22.95
N LYS A 45 -15.68 -45.35 -22.79
CA LYS A 45 -15.64 -46.43 -23.79
C LYS A 45 -16.60 -47.57 -23.49
N LEU A 46 -17.31 -47.54 -22.36
CA LEU A 46 -18.24 -48.60 -21.97
C LEU A 46 -19.53 -48.51 -22.78
N LYS A 47 -20.12 -49.68 -23.08
CA LYS A 47 -21.48 -49.75 -23.63
C LYS A 47 -22.49 -49.49 -22.50
N PRO A 48 -23.68 -48.94 -22.82
CA PRO A 48 -24.73 -48.71 -21.83
C PRO A 48 -25.04 -49.96 -21.01
N GLY A 49 -25.17 -49.82 -19.68
CA GLY A 49 -25.49 -50.90 -18.76
C GLY A 49 -24.29 -51.73 -18.26
N ARG A 50 -23.05 -51.37 -18.61
CA ARG A 50 -21.84 -51.99 -18.03
C ARG A 50 -21.44 -51.34 -16.70
N PRO A 51 -20.85 -52.09 -15.75
CA PRO A 51 -20.37 -51.51 -14.49
C PRO A 51 -19.24 -50.51 -14.73
N GLU A 52 -19.36 -49.33 -14.12
CA GLU A 52 -18.40 -48.24 -14.24
C GLU A 52 -17.44 -48.17 -13.04
N VAL A 53 -16.28 -47.52 -13.23
CA VAL A 53 -15.41 -47.14 -12.13
C VAL A 53 -16.02 -45.90 -11.43
N PRO A 54 -16.29 -45.93 -10.12
CA PRO A 54 -16.90 -44.82 -9.39
C PRO A 54 -16.02 -43.55 -9.37
N GLU A 55 -16.64 -42.40 -9.09
CA GLU A 55 -15.93 -41.11 -8.98
C GLU A 55 -14.89 -41.05 -7.87
N THR A 56 -15.01 -41.91 -6.87
CA THR A 56 -14.12 -42.01 -5.72
C THR A 56 -12.75 -42.63 -6.04
N PHE A 57 -12.46 -42.92 -7.31
CA PHE A 57 -11.22 -43.55 -7.78
C PHE A 57 -10.71 -42.89 -9.07
N ASP A 58 -9.41 -42.65 -9.17
CA ASP A 58 -8.84 -41.87 -10.30
C ASP A 58 -8.63 -42.69 -11.58
N TRP A 59 -8.30 -43.96 -11.41
CA TRP A 59 -7.83 -44.85 -12.48
C TRP A 59 -8.57 -46.18 -12.52
N LYS A 60 -8.70 -46.76 -13.72
CA LYS A 60 -9.06 -48.18 -13.90
C LYS A 60 -7.85 -49.09 -13.66
N ASP A 61 -6.67 -48.64 -14.08
CA ASP A 61 -5.37 -49.26 -13.81
C ASP A 61 -4.28 -48.19 -13.86
N ALA A 62 -3.23 -48.36 -13.06
CA ALA A 62 -2.07 -47.47 -13.05
C ALA A 62 -0.80 -48.23 -12.68
N ILE A 63 0.30 -47.86 -13.33
CA ILE A 63 1.65 -48.29 -13.00
C ILE A 63 2.37 -47.13 -12.36
N LEU A 64 2.73 -47.30 -11.09
CA LEU A 64 3.51 -46.34 -10.31
C LEU A 64 4.93 -46.86 -10.18
N ALA A 65 5.91 -46.02 -10.49
CA ALA A 65 7.31 -46.42 -10.48
C ALA A 65 8.17 -45.41 -9.74
N CYS A 66 9.27 -45.91 -9.16
CA CYS A 66 10.29 -45.10 -8.51
C CYS A 66 10.68 -43.91 -9.40
N LYS A 67 10.96 -42.73 -8.83
CA LYS A 67 11.42 -41.54 -9.59
C LYS A 67 12.57 -41.85 -10.55
N HIS A 68 13.48 -42.73 -10.13
CA HIS A 68 14.65 -43.19 -10.87
C HIS A 68 14.34 -44.23 -11.96
N PHE A 69 13.07 -44.66 -12.10
CA PHE A 69 12.65 -45.72 -13.02
C PHE A 69 12.90 -45.40 -14.48
N GLY A 70 13.53 -46.35 -15.18
CA GLY A 70 13.82 -46.28 -16.61
C GLY A 70 15.04 -45.42 -16.96
N GLY A 71 15.46 -45.52 -18.21
CA GLY A 71 16.63 -44.86 -18.75
C GLY A 71 16.37 -43.49 -19.33
N VAL A 72 17.46 -42.77 -19.53
CA VAL A 72 17.45 -41.51 -20.26
C VAL A 72 17.32 -41.84 -21.75
N ARG A 73 16.21 -41.49 -22.41
CA ARG A 73 16.01 -41.77 -23.85
C ARG A 73 17.15 -41.17 -24.67
N GLU A 74 17.87 -41.97 -25.43
CA GLU A 74 18.77 -41.47 -26.47
C GLU A 74 17.92 -40.94 -27.62
N HIS A 75 18.08 -39.67 -27.98
CA HIS A 75 17.56 -39.18 -29.24
C HIS A 75 18.68 -39.40 -30.26
N GLU A 76 18.46 -40.27 -31.25
CA GLU A 76 19.32 -40.32 -32.44
C GLU A 76 19.47 -38.90 -32.98
N HIS A 77 20.66 -38.57 -33.46
CA HIS A 77 21.02 -37.27 -34.00
C HIS A 77 20.12 -36.90 -35.20
N VAL A 78 18.94 -36.36 -34.92
CA VAL A 78 18.11 -35.65 -35.90
C VAL A 78 18.55 -34.19 -35.84
N GLU A 79 19.04 -33.67 -36.97
CA GLU A 79 19.44 -32.27 -37.12
C GLU A 79 18.36 -31.34 -36.54
N GLY A 80 18.74 -30.50 -35.58
CA GLY A 80 17.85 -29.55 -34.90
C GLY A 80 17.23 -30.00 -33.56
N LYS A 81 17.42 -31.26 -33.13
CA LYS A 81 16.98 -31.76 -31.81
C LYS A 81 18.10 -32.33 -30.93
N ALA A 82 19.34 -31.90 -31.15
CA ALA A 82 20.45 -32.27 -30.28
C ALA A 82 20.18 -31.83 -28.83
N ARG A 83 20.56 -32.68 -27.87
CA ARG A 83 20.47 -32.33 -26.45
C ARG A 83 21.24 -31.05 -26.17
N ARG A 84 20.61 -30.12 -25.45
CA ARG A 84 21.35 -28.99 -24.88
C ARG A 84 22.39 -29.53 -23.91
N PRO A 85 23.66 -29.09 -23.99
CA PRO A 85 24.68 -29.50 -23.01
C PRO A 85 24.25 -29.11 -21.59
N ASN A 86 24.65 -29.90 -20.59
CA ASN A 86 24.40 -29.68 -19.15
C ASN A 86 22.96 -29.92 -18.63
N GLN A 87 22.26 -30.94 -19.14
CA GLN A 87 21.00 -31.40 -18.52
C GLN A 87 21.23 -32.55 -17.52
N SER A 88 20.54 -32.49 -16.37
CA SER A 88 20.52 -33.55 -15.36
C SER A 88 19.17 -34.27 -15.33
N SER A 89 19.17 -35.58 -15.08
CA SER A 89 17.96 -36.40 -14.94
C SER A 89 18.00 -37.23 -13.67
N TYR A 90 16.83 -37.50 -13.09
CA TYR A 90 16.70 -38.48 -12.01
C TYR A 90 16.70 -39.92 -12.54
N LYS A 91 16.53 -40.15 -13.85
CA LYS A 91 16.45 -41.49 -14.44
C LYS A 91 17.79 -42.22 -14.33
N ARG A 92 17.78 -43.44 -13.78
CA ARG A 92 18.97 -44.27 -13.50
C ARG A 92 18.75 -45.75 -13.85
N ASP A 93 17.82 -46.08 -14.74
CA ASP A 93 17.50 -47.48 -15.10
C ASP A 93 17.01 -48.34 -13.92
N CYS A 94 16.34 -47.71 -12.95
CA CYS A 94 15.68 -48.43 -11.87
C CYS A 94 14.50 -49.26 -12.41
N LEU A 95 14.23 -50.41 -11.78
CA LEU A 95 13.15 -51.32 -12.14
C LEU A 95 11.96 -51.26 -11.18
N ALA A 96 12.14 -50.67 -9.99
CA ALA A 96 11.15 -50.66 -8.92
C ALA A 96 9.85 -49.96 -9.36
N LYS A 97 8.74 -50.70 -9.28
CA LYS A 97 7.40 -50.27 -9.67
C LYS A 97 6.33 -51.17 -9.09
N PHE A 98 5.10 -50.70 -9.03
CA PHE A 98 3.94 -51.52 -8.74
C PHE A 98 2.77 -51.15 -9.63
N ASN A 99 1.85 -52.10 -9.82
CA ASN A 99 0.67 -51.95 -10.65
C ASN A 99 -0.57 -52.11 -9.79
N ILE A 100 -1.50 -51.16 -9.89
CA ILE A 100 -2.82 -51.22 -9.29
C ILE A 100 -3.90 -51.36 -10.36
N ILE A 101 -4.92 -52.16 -10.06
CA ILE A 101 -6.09 -52.33 -10.93
C ILE A 101 -7.36 -52.20 -10.09
N TYR A 102 -8.35 -51.48 -10.60
CA TYR A 102 -9.68 -51.45 -10.02
C TYR A 102 -10.46 -52.71 -10.38
N SER A 103 -10.93 -53.47 -9.39
CA SER A 103 -11.84 -54.59 -9.58
C SER A 103 -13.29 -54.09 -9.59
N LEU A 104 -14.02 -54.35 -10.68
CA LEU A 104 -15.45 -53.99 -10.77
C LEU A 104 -16.31 -54.88 -9.86
N ASP A 105 -15.93 -56.15 -9.70
CA ASP A 105 -16.68 -57.12 -8.90
C ASP A 105 -16.52 -56.85 -7.41
N GLU A 106 -15.29 -56.58 -6.97
CA GLU A 106 -14.97 -56.34 -5.56
C GLU A 106 -15.00 -54.85 -5.17
N LYS A 107 -15.23 -53.96 -6.14
CA LYS A 107 -15.33 -52.50 -5.98
C LYS A 107 -14.18 -51.86 -5.19
N CYS A 108 -12.95 -52.28 -5.50
CA CYS A 108 -11.75 -51.79 -4.81
C CYS A 108 -10.53 -51.80 -5.74
N TYR A 109 -9.48 -51.04 -5.38
CA TYR A 109 -8.16 -51.26 -5.95
C TYR A 109 -7.53 -52.50 -5.37
N PHE A 110 -6.85 -53.28 -6.21
CA PHE A 110 -5.91 -54.29 -5.75
C PHE A 110 -4.55 -54.14 -6.43
N VAL A 111 -3.49 -54.45 -5.67
CA VAL A 111 -2.11 -54.42 -6.17
C VAL A 111 -1.86 -55.69 -6.98
N LYS A 112 -1.69 -55.58 -8.30
CA LYS A 112 -1.46 -56.72 -9.20
C LYS A 112 -0.03 -57.25 -9.14
N THR A 113 0.96 -56.37 -9.23
CA THR A 113 2.38 -56.74 -9.21
C THR A 113 3.17 -55.69 -8.46
N VAL A 114 4.24 -56.12 -7.77
CA VAL A 114 5.22 -55.25 -7.12
C VAL A 114 6.62 -55.75 -7.49
N GLU A 115 7.46 -54.83 -7.97
CA GLU A 115 8.89 -54.99 -8.17
C GLU A 115 9.60 -54.03 -7.20
N THR A 116 10.41 -54.58 -6.29
CA THR A 116 11.10 -53.83 -5.23
C THR A 116 12.58 -53.61 -5.54
N ASN A 117 13.10 -54.15 -6.64
CA ASN A 117 14.51 -54.02 -6.99
C ASN A 117 14.87 -52.60 -7.45
N HIS A 118 15.50 -51.85 -6.56
CA HIS A 118 16.14 -50.56 -6.86
C HIS A 118 17.51 -50.77 -7.52
N ARG A 119 17.49 -51.00 -8.83
CA ARG A 119 18.71 -51.14 -9.63
C ARG A 119 19.38 -49.78 -9.86
N ASN A 120 20.72 -49.76 -9.85
CA ASN A 120 21.58 -48.62 -10.25
C ASN A 120 21.39 -47.32 -9.42
N HIS A 121 20.78 -47.41 -8.24
CA HIS A 121 20.83 -46.35 -7.24
C HIS A 121 20.62 -46.93 -5.83
N GLU A 122 21.24 -46.31 -4.84
CA GLU A 122 20.98 -46.58 -3.44
C GLU A 122 19.81 -45.73 -2.94
N LEU A 123 19.16 -46.19 -1.88
CA LEU A 123 18.18 -45.38 -1.16
C LEU A 123 18.92 -44.34 -0.31
N VAL A 124 18.34 -43.16 -0.16
CA VAL A 124 18.98 -42.06 0.56
C VAL A 124 19.12 -42.43 2.05
N ALA A 125 20.36 -42.60 2.52
CA ALA A 125 20.65 -43.09 3.88
C ALA A 125 20.24 -42.10 4.99
N ARG A 126 20.31 -40.80 4.72
CA ARG A 126 19.84 -39.74 5.63
C ARG A 126 18.34 -39.52 5.44
N SER A 127 17.57 -39.75 6.50
CA SER A 127 16.11 -39.68 6.48
C SER A 127 15.55 -38.30 6.16
N ASP A 128 16.32 -37.23 6.21
CA ASP A 128 15.85 -35.88 5.87
C ASP A 128 16.15 -35.46 4.42
N LEU A 129 17.16 -36.06 3.79
CA LEU A 129 17.59 -35.68 2.44
C LEU A 129 16.58 -36.10 1.36
N HIS A 130 15.87 -37.21 1.54
CA HIS A 130 14.85 -37.63 0.57
C HIS A 130 13.70 -36.62 0.44
N LEU A 131 13.40 -35.83 1.48
CA LEU A 131 12.39 -34.77 1.42
C LEU A 131 12.73 -33.64 0.43
N HIS A 132 13.95 -33.65 -0.14
CA HIS A 132 14.33 -32.72 -1.18
C HIS A 132 13.86 -33.10 -2.60
N TYR A 133 13.25 -34.29 -2.79
CA TYR A 133 12.59 -34.60 -4.05
C TYR A 133 11.45 -33.60 -4.34
N PRO A 134 11.27 -33.15 -5.60
CA PRO A 134 10.22 -32.19 -5.96
C PRO A 134 8.82 -32.59 -5.51
N GLU A 135 8.50 -33.89 -5.55
CA GLU A 135 7.21 -34.44 -5.17
C GLU A 135 6.85 -34.18 -3.70
N PHE A 136 7.84 -34.28 -2.80
CA PHE A 136 7.65 -34.05 -1.36
C PHE A 136 7.70 -32.57 -0.97
N LYS A 137 8.01 -31.68 -1.91
CA LYS A 137 8.05 -30.24 -1.67
C LYS A 137 6.78 -29.50 -2.10
N ASN A 138 5.81 -30.19 -2.69
CA ASN A 138 4.57 -29.58 -3.10
C ASN A 138 3.72 -29.28 -1.87
N PRO A 139 3.41 -28.00 -1.58
CA PRO A 139 2.50 -27.69 -0.51
C PRO A 139 1.09 -28.16 -0.87
N ASP A 140 0.32 -28.55 0.13
CA ASP A 140 -1.13 -28.76 -0.03
C ASP A 140 -1.85 -27.44 -0.35
N GLN A 141 -3.13 -27.54 -0.71
CA GLN A 141 -3.90 -26.38 -1.13
C GLN A 141 -4.04 -25.33 -0.01
N ASN A 142 -4.20 -25.74 1.24
CA ASN A 142 -4.33 -24.80 2.36
C ASN A 142 -3.04 -24.00 2.57
N THR A 143 -1.89 -24.69 2.55
CA THR A 143 -0.56 -24.07 2.63
C THR A 143 -0.30 -23.15 1.44
N LEU A 144 -0.72 -23.56 0.23
CA LEU A 144 -0.63 -22.71 -0.96
C LEU A 144 -1.48 -21.44 -0.82
N ASP A 145 -2.67 -21.53 -0.23
CA ASP A 145 -3.56 -20.38 -0.01
C ASP A 145 -2.99 -19.42 1.04
N GLU A 146 -2.36 -19.94 2.10
CA GLU A 146 -1.62 -19.13 3.07
C GLU A 146 -0.40 -18.43 2.44
N VAL A 147 0.43 -19.18 1.70
CA VAL A 147 1.60 -18.63 0.99
C VAL A 147 1.17 -17.57 -0.04
N SER A 148 0.04 -17.78 -0.69
CA SER A 148 -0.56 -16.82 -1.63
C SER A 148 -0.90 -15.50 -0.93
N LYS A 149 -1.58 -15.55 0.21
CA LYS A 149 -1.84 -14.36 1.05
C LYS A 149 -0.53 -13.66 1.43
N LEU A 150 0.49 -14.41 1.82
CA LEU A 150 1.81 -13.84 2.15
C LEU A 150 2.48 -13.14 0.95
N PHE A 151 2.24 -13.60 -0.28
CA PHE A 151 2.74 -12.92 -1.47
C PHE A 151 2.01 -11.60 -1.74
N ASP A 152 0.71 -11.51 -1.44
CA ASP A 152 -0.06 -10.25 -1.57
C ASP A 152 0.54 -9.13 -0.72
N TYR A 153 0.99 -9.48 0.49
CA TYR A 153 1.66 -8.57 1.44
C TYR A 153 3.19 -8.47 1.23
N ASP A 154 3.72 -8.99 0.12
CA ASP A 154 5.15 -9.03 -0.21
C ASP A 154 6.06 -9.55 0.92
N VAL A 155 5.59 -10.53 1.66
CA VAL A 155 6.32 -11.05 2.82
C VAL A 155 7.68 -11.58 2.38
N LYS A 156 8.71 -11.22 3.16
CA LYS A 156 10.11 -11.60 2.86
C LYS A 156 10.25 -13.11 2.75
N ARG A 157 10.99 -13.55 1.73
CA ARG A 157 11.20 -14.97 1.37
C ARG A 157 11.57 -15.89 2.54
N HIS A 158 12.35 -15.40 3.52
CA HIS A 158 12.72 -16.23 4.67
C HIS A 158 11.53 -16.56 5.58
N LYS A 159 10.55 -15.65 5.76
CA LYS A 159 9.33 -15.93 6.54
C LYS A 159 8.41 -16.93 5.85
N ILE A 160 8.32 -16.85 4.52
CA ILE A 160 7.60 -17.84 3.72
C ILE A 160 8.27 -19.20 3.84
N ARG A 161 9.61 -19.24 3.89
CA ARG A 161 10.36 -20.48 4.15
C ARG A 161 10.04 -21.05 5.52
N ASP A 162 10.01 -20.21 6.56
CA ASP A 162 9.70 -20.64 7.93
C ASP A 162 8.30 -21.29 7.99
N LEU A 163 7.30 -20.70 7.33
CA LEU A 163 5.95 -21.27 7.21
C LEU A 163 5.96 -22.64 6.49
N LEU A 164 6.65 -22.73 5.35
CA LEU A 164 6.75 -23.98 4.59
C LEU A 164 7.43 -25.07 5.42
N VAL A 165 8.51 -24.73 6.14
CA VAL A 165 9.23 -25.67 7.01
C VAL A 165 8.36 -26.11 8.19
N ALA A 166 7.57 -25.22 8.78
CA ALA A 166 6.61 -25.55 9.83
C ALA A 166 5.54 -26.56 9.35
N ASN A 167 5.16 -26.48 8.07
CA ASN A 167 4.28 -27.44 7.40
C ASN A 167 5.03 -28.68 6.85
N GLY A 168 6.27 -28.92 7.27
CA GLY A 168 7.07 -30.10 6.89
C GLY A 168 7.76 -30.01 5.52
N ILE A 169 7.66 -28.88 4.83
CA ILE A 169 8.15 -28.70 3.46
C ILE A 169 9.57 -28.15 3.47
N LYS A 170 10.52 -28.91 2.92
CA LYS A 170 11.93 -28.49 2.75
C LYS A 170 12.13 -27.58 1.53
N ALA A 171 11.45 -26.43 1.53
CA ALA A 171 11.49 -25.47 0.44
C ALA A 171 12.84 -24.72 0.37
N THR A 172 13.40 -24.66 -0.83
CA THR A 172 14.58 -23.82 -1.12
C THR A 172 14.17 -22.40 -1.52
N SER A 173 15.12 -21.47 -1.56
CA SER A 173 14.87 -20.12 -2.09
C SER A 173 14.38 -20.13 -3.54
N GLN A 174 14.83 -21.08 -4.36
CA GLN A 174 14.36 -21.24 -5.74
C GLN A 174 12.92 -21.74 -5.78
N ASP A 175 12.52 -22.65 -4.89
CA ASP A 175 11.15 -23.15 -4.81
C ASP A 175 10.18 -22.01 -4.48
N ILE A 176 10.53 -21.17 -3.51
CA ILE A 176 9.74 -19.97 -3.15
C ILE A 176 9.69 -18.98 -4.31
N GLN A 177 10.80 -18.79 -5.04
CA GLN A 177 10.81 -17.94 -6.23
C GLN A 177 9.91 -18.50 -7.33
N ASN A 178 9.89 -19.82 -7.53
CA ASN A 178 9.02 -20.48 -8.49
C ASN A 178 7.54 -20.32 -8.10
N LEU A 179 7.20 -20.47 -6.82
CA LEU A 179 5.85 -20.21 -6.29
C LEU A 179 5.45 -18.74 -6.50
N ARG A 180 6.34 -17.79 -6.20
CA ARG A 180 6.10 -16.36 -6.43
C ARG A 180 5.93 -16.05 -7.92
N ASN A 181 6.72 -16.68 -8.80
CA ASN A 181 6.57 -16.51 -10.24
C ASN A 181 5.23 -17.05 -10.74
N LYS A 182 4.78 -18.21 -10.23
CA LYS A 182 3.43 -18.74 -10.49
C LYS A 182 2.34 -17.81 -9.97
N TRP A 183 2.52 -17.22 -8.78
CA TRP A 183 1.60 -16.23 -8.22
C TRP A 183 1.51 -14.98 -9.09
N ASN A 184 2.66 -14.39 -9.42
CA ASN A 184 2.77 -13.21 -10.28
C ASN A 184 2.25 -13.49 -11.70
N ALA A 185 2.36 -14.73 -12.19
CA ALA A 185 1.80 -15.12 -13.47
C ALA A 185 0.26 -15.01 -13.50
N LYS A 186 -0.44 -15.06 -12.36
CA LYS A 186 -1.89 -14.76 -12.30
C LYS A 186 -2.21 -13.31 -12.63
N PHE A 187 -1.25 -12.41 -12.43
CA PHE A 187 -1.35 -11.00 -12.81
C PHE A 187 -0.72 -10.72 -14.19
N LYS A 188 -0.23 -11.75 -14.89
CA LYS A 188 0.39 -11.66 -16.23
C LYS A 188 -0.18 -12.64 -17.27
N GLY A 189 -1.09 -13.54 -16.90
CA GLY A 189 -1.51 -14.68 -17.72
C GLY A 189 -2.86 -14.46 -18.40
N THR A 190 -2.98 -14.92 -19.66
CA THR A 190 -4.12 -14.98 -20.63
C THR A 190 -5.05 -13.78 -20.76
N ASP A 191 -5.41 -13.14 -19.67
CA ASP A 191 -6.09 -11.85 -19.60
C ASP A 191 -5.06 -10.72 -19.82
N SER A 192 -5.45 -9.67 -20.51
CA SER A 192 -4.60 -8.51 -20.78
C SER A 192 -4.22 -7.78 -19.46
N ARG A 193 -3.16 -6.97 -19.44
CA ARG A 193 -2.78 -6.21 -18.22
C ARG A 193 -3.92 -5.31 -17.74
N GLU A 194 -4.73 -4.85 -18.68
CA GLU A 194 -5.95 -4.10 -18.54
C GLU A 194 -7.00 -4.88 -17.77
N ASP A 195 -7.25 -6.15 -18.13
CA ASP A 195 -8.23 -7.01 -17.47
C ASP A 195 -7.85 -7.26 -16.00
N ALA A 196 -6.56 -7.43 -15.70
CA ALA A 196 -6.07 -7.56 -14.32
C ALA A 196 -6.31 -6.27 -13.51
N LEU A 197 -6.12 -5.10 -14.12
CA LEU A 197 -6.44 -3.81 -13.50
C LEU A 197 -7.95 -3.67 -13.26
N PHE A 198 -8.79 -3.97 -14.25
CA PHE A 198 -10.25 -3.95 -14.10
C PHE A 198 -10.71 -4.86 -12.98
N LYS A 199 -10.20 -6.09 -12.92
CA LYS A 199 -10.53 -7.02 -11.85
C LYS A 199 -10.23 -6.44 -10.47
N GLN A 200 -9.09 -5.76 -10.29
CA GLN A 200 -8.76 -5.12 -9.02
C GLN A 200 -9.66 -3.92 -8.68
N LEU A 201 -10.04 -3.13 -9.68
CA LEU A 201 -10.98 -2.02 -9.50
C LEU A 201 -12.41 -2.50 -9.20
N HIS A 202 -12.84 -3.59 -9.84
CA HIS A 202 -14.11 -4.26 -9.55
C HIS A 202 -14.11 -4.85 -8.15
N LEU A 203 -13.04 -5.54 -7.72
CA LEU A 203 -12.91 -6.02 -6.34
C LEU A 203 -12.96 -4.87 -5.32
N LEU A 204 -12.33 -3.73 -5.61
CA LEU A 204 -12.46 -2.53 -4.78
C LEU A 204 -13.92 -2.07 -4.70
N LYS A 205 -14.65 -2.11 -5.81
CA LYS A 205 -16.06 -1.75 -5.86
C LYS A 205 -16.98 -2.75 -5.18
N GLU A 206 -16.68 -4.03 -5.24
CA GLU A 206 -17.45 -5.07 -4.54
C GLU A 206 -17.27 -4.97 -3.02
N GLU A 207 -16.04 -4.75 -2.55
CA GLU A 207 -15.73 -4.59 -1.13
C GLU A 207 -16.21 -3.24 -0.57
N ASP A 208 -16.10 -2.18 -1.36
CA ASP A 208 -16.53 -0.82 -1.02
C ASP A 208 -17.35 -0.24 -2.18
N PRO A 209 -18.67 -0.54 -2.25
CA PRO A 209 -19.57 -0.04 -3.30
C PRO A 209 -19.54 1.49 -3.40
N ASN A 210 -19.34 2.12 -2.25
CA ASN A 210 -19.32 3.56 -2.12
C ASN A 210 -17.99 4.16 -2.55
N SER A 211 -16.92 3.42 -2.85
CA SER A 211 -15.65 3.99 -3.33
C SER A 211 -15.85 4.89 -4.58
N ILE A 212 -14.91 5.75 -4.90
CA ILE A 212 -14.86 6.45 -6.19
C ILE A 212 -13.64 5.94 -6.91
N VAL A 213 -13.83 5.52 -8.15
CA VAL A 213 -12.76 5.06 -9.03
C VAL A 213 -12.93 5.78 -10.34
N VAL A 214 -11.91 6.51 -10.76
CA VAL A 214 -11.92 7.25 -12.02
C VAL A 214 -10.65 6.95 -12.81
N ILE A 215 -10.83 6.49 -14.04
CA ILE A 215 -9.73 6.34 -15.00
C ILE A 215 -9.84 7.50 -16.00
N THR A 216 -8.78 8.29 -16.12
CA THR A 216 -8.73 9.35 -17.12
C THR A 216 -7.91 8.92 -18.32
N HIS A 217 -8.25 9.40 -19.51
CA HIS A 217 -7.52 9.07 -20.73
C HIS A 217 -7.37 10.26 -21.67
N ASP A 218 -6.40 10.19 -22.58
CA ASP A 218 -6.29 11.13 -23.68
C ASP A 218 -7.43 10.91 -24.69
N PRO A 219 -8.20 11.93 -25.08
CA PRO A 219 -9.34 11.76 -25.98
C PRO A 219 -8.94 11.42 -27.42
N GLU A 220 -7.70 11.70 -27.84
CA GLU A 220 -7.22 11.44 -29.20
C GLU A 220 -6.47 10.11 -29.27
N THR A 221 -5.64 9.81 -28.27
CA THR A 221 -4.80 8.60 -28.28
C THR A 221 -5.36 7.46 -27.41
N PHE A 222 -6.41 7.70 -26.63
CA PHE A 222 -7.01 6.76 -25.67
C PHE A 222 -6.08 6.26 -24.57
N VAL A 223 -4.90 6.88 -24.44
CA VAL A 223 -3.89 6.55 -23.43
C VAL A 223 -4.37 6.91 -22.04
N VAL A 224 -4.36 5.94 -21.11
CA VAL A 224 -4.65 6.21 -19.69
C VAL A 224 -3.68 7.22 -19.11
N GLN A 225 -4.22 8.29 -18.55
CA GLN A 225 -3.47 9.40 -17.96
C GLN A 225 -3.42 9.35 -16.44
N SER A 226 -4.49 8.88 -15.81
CA SER A 226 -4.48 8.63 -14.37
C SER A 226 -5.46 7.55 -13.96
N VAL A 227 -5.14 6.89 -12.85
CA VAL A 227 -6.06 6.03 -12.10
C VAL A 227 -6.19 6.64 -10.71
N PHE A 228 -7.35 7.27 -10.47
CA PHE A 228 -7.73 7.82 -9.18
C PHE A 228 -8.64 6.85 -8.46
N PHE A 229 -8.41 6.66 -7.16
CA PHE A 229 -9.40 6.02 -6.32
C PHE A 229 -9.45 6.61 -4.92
N GLN A 230 -10.64 6.57 -4.36
CA GLN A 230 -10.95 7.06 -3.03
C GLN A 230 -11.97 6.12 -2.38
N THR A 231 -11.62 5.49 -1.26
CA THR A 231 -12.56 4.64 -0.53
C THR A 231 -13.58 5.50 0.23
N SER A 232 -14.67 4.89 0.66
CA SER A 232 -15.64 5.51 1.57
C SER A 232 -14.98 5.98 2.87
N GLU A 233 -14.02 5.23 3.40
CA GLU A 233 -13.22 5.61 4.58
C GLU A 233 -12.37 6.87 4.33
N MET A 234 -11.75 7.00 3.15
CA MET A 234 -10.96 8.19 2.78
C MET A 234 -11.84 9.43 2.68
N ARG A 235 -13.05 9.29 2.13
CA ARG A 235 -14.03 10.39 2.10
C ARG A 235 -14.53 10.76 3.49
N ALA A 236 -14.85 9.77 4.32
CA ALA A 236 -15.28 10.00 5.68
C ALA A 236 -14.20 10.75 6.47
N ALA A 237 -12.92 10.38 6.26
CA ALA A 237 -11.79 11.09 6.84
C ALA A 237 -11.75 12.57 6.40
N HIS A 238 -11.97 12.88 5.12
CA HIS A 238 -12.06 14.27 4.67
C HIS A 238 -13.24 15.00 5.32
N GLU A 239 -14.42 14.36 5.39
CA GLU A 239 -15.62 14.99 5.94
C GLU A 239 -15.48 15.37 7.43
N LEU A 240 -14.62 14.64 8.16
CA LEU A 240 -14.31 14.86 9.57
C LEU A 240 -13.13 15.82 9.78
N TYR A 241 -12.15 15.77 8.89
CA TYR A 241 -10.87 16.48 9.02
C TYR A 241 -10.49 17.25 7.74
N PRO A 242 -11.33 18.19 7.26
CA PRO A 242 -11.16 18.81 5.95
C PRO A 242 -10.15 19.96 5.94
N GLU A 243 -9.75 20.50 7.10
CA GLU A 243 -9.16 21.84 7.18
C GLU A 243 -7.72 21.92 6.63
N VAL A 244 -6.96 20.83 6.75
CA VAL A 244 -5.56 20.76 6.30
C VAL A 244 -5.41 19.60 5.32
N LEU A 245 -4.90 19.91 4.14
CA LEU A 245 -4.53 18.94 3.10
C LEU A 245 -3.02 18.93 2.94
N ILE A 246 -2.41 17.75 3.06
CA ILE A 246 -1.02 17.50 2.72
C ILE A 246 -1.00 16.74 1.40
N MET A 247 -0.21 17.24 0.44
CA MET A 247 -0.05 16.64 -0.87
C MET A 247 1.44 16.36 -1.10
N ASP A 248 1.75 15.12 -1.48
CA ASP A 248 3.10 14.73 -1.91
C ASP A 248 3.01 13.74 -3.07
N THR A 249 3.96 13.87 -4.00
CA THR A 249 4.04 13.00 -5.18
C THR A 249 5.26 12.10 -5.06
N THR A 250 5.02 10.79 -5.01
CA THR A 250 6.09 9.80 -4.95
C THR A 250 6.58 9.36 -6.31
N TYR A 251 7.88 9.11 -6.39
CA TYR A 251 8.52 8.61 -7.60
C TYR A 251 8.10 7.19 -7.98
N GLN A 252 7.65 7.03 -9.24
CA GLN A 252 7.72 5.84 -10.09
C GLN A 252 7.49 4.48 -9.40
N LEU A 253 6.24 4.20 -9.02
CA LEU A 253 5.88 2.99 -8.26
C LEU A 253 5.48 1.79 -9.13
N SER A 254 5.14 1.99 -10.41
CA SER A 254 4.59 0.94 -11.29
C SER A 254 5.55 0.52 -12.39
N GLU A 255 5.23 -0.58 -13.10
CA GLU A 255 5.97 -1.03 -14.29
C GLU A 255 6.05 0.02 -15.41
N ASN A 256 5.13 0.98 -15.39
CA ASN A 256 5.00 2.07 -16.35
C ASN A 256 5.56 3.40 -15.82
N ASP A 257 6.33 3.35 -14.74
CA ASP A 257 7.01 4.51 -14.15
C ASP A 257 6.03 5.66 -13.80
N MET A 258 4.77 5.33 -13.42
CA MET A 258 3.75 6.30 -13.01
C MET A 258 4.02 6.83 -11.59
N PRO A 259 4.11 8.16 -11.38
CA PRO A 259 4.09 8.75 -10.04
C PRO A 259 2.76 8.52 -9.33
N LEU A 260 2.79 8.49 -8.00
CA LEU A 260 1.60 8.43 -7.15
C LEU A 260 1.49 9.72 -6.35
N ILE A 261 0.40 10.44 -6.53
CA ILE A 261 -0.02 11.52 -5.63
C ILE A 261 -0.77 10.90 -4.46
N VAL A 262 -0.36 11.27 -3.25
CA VAL A 262 -1.05 10.94 -2.01
C VAL A 262 -1.66 12.21 -1.44
N TYR A 263 -2.97 12.17 -1.19
CA TYR A 263 -3.68 13.22 -0.45
C TYR A 263 -3.86 12.75 0.98
N GLU A 264 -3.40 13.53 1.95
CA GLU A 264 -3.44 13.19 3.38
C GLU A 264 -4.00 14.35 4.20
N GLY A 265 -4.89 14.06 5.15
CA GLY A 265 -5.39 14.98 6.18
C GLY A 265 -4.91 14.57 7.56
N ILE A 266 -5.33 15.30 8.60
CA ILE A 266 -4.89 15.07 9.99
C ILE A 266 -6.07 14.85 10.91
N ASP A 267 -6.11 13.69 11.57
CA ASP A 267 -7.19 13.33 12.49
C ASP A 267 -7.12 14.00 13.88
N CYS A 268 -8.08 13.65 14.73
CA CYS A 268 -8.19 14.14 16.12
C CYS A 268 -7.05 13.67 17.05
N PHE A 269 -6.27 12.66 16.63
CA PHE A 269 -5.08 12.17 17.34
C PHE A 269 -3.78 12.80 16.81
N GLY A 270 -3.87 13.71 15.86
CA GLY A 270 -2.71 14.25 15.18
C GLY A 270 -1.96 13.17 14.40
N SER A 271 -2.66 12.17 13.85
CA SER A 271 -2.13 11.17 12.92
C SER A 271 -2.61 11.48 11.49
N GLY A 272 -1.83 11.05 10.50
CA GLY A 272 -2.18 11.22 9.09
C GLY A 272 -3.31 10.27 8.67
N ARG A 273 -4.25 10.78 7.85
CA ARG A 273 -5.36 10.01 7.27
C ARG A 273 -5.36 10.21 5.76
N ILE A 274 -5.33 9.12 5.00
CA ILE A 274 -5.37 9.22 3.55
C ILE A 274 -6.77 9.67 3.11
N LEU A 275 -6.79 10.66 2.23
CA LEU A 275 -7.98 11.25 1.64
C LEU A 275 -8.16 10.79 0.19
N GLY A 276 -7.13 10.26 -0.46
CA GLY A 276 -7.24 9.69 -1.81
C GLY A 276 -5.88 9.39 -2.41
N TYR A 277 -5.89 8.58 -3.47
CA TYR A 277 -4.70 8.26 -4.26
C TYR A 277 -4.94 8.56 -5.74
N ALA A 278 -3.91 9.07 -6.41
CA ALA A 278 -3.91 9.20 -7.86
C ALA A 278 -2.59 8.68 -8.44
N LEU A 279 -2.65 7.58 -9.18
CA LEU A 279 -1.55 7.20 -10.07
C LEU A 279 -1.66 8.05 -11.32
N ILE A 280 -0.60 8.80 -11.66
CA ILE A 280 -0.60 9.74 -12.78
C ILE A 280 0.48 9.38 -13.80
N ILE A 281 0.29 9.76 -15.05
CA ILE A 281 1.27 9.53 -16.12
C ILE A 281 2.43 10.55 -16.11
N SER A 282 2.21 11.73 -15.50
CA SER A 282 3.23 12.78 -15.35
C SER A 282 2.81 13.85 -14.36
N GLU A 283 3.77 14.46 -13.67
CA GLU A 283 3.61 15.62 -12.76
C GLU A 283 3.41 16.96 -13.50
N LYS A 284 2.83 16.94 -14.70
CA LYS A 284 2.52 18.17 -15.45
C LYS A 284 1.24 18.80 -14.93
N LEU A 285 1.18 20.13 -14.94
CA LEU A 285 0.04 20.93 -14.50
C LEU A 285 -1.35 20.37 -14.90
N PRO A 286 -1.68 20.05 -16.18
CA PRO A 286 -3.01 19.57 -16.52
C PRO A 286 -3.42 18.27 -15.80
N ILE A 287 -2.46 17.38 -15.56
CA ILE A 287 -2.68 16.07 -14.92
C ILE A 287 -2.84 16.23 -13.42
N VAL A 288 -2.05 17.10 -12.80
CA VAL A 288 -2.16 17.42 -11.38
C VAL A 288 -3.44 18.21 -11.08
N THR A 289 -3.82 19.16 -11.94
CA THR A 289 -5.13 19.85 -11.85
C THR A 289 -6.26 18.83 -11.92
N ALA A 290 -6.22 17.92 -12.89
CA ALA A 290 -7.23 16.89 -13.02
C ALA A 290 -7.31 15.97 -11.79
N SER A 291 -6.18 15.55 -11.22
CA SER A 291 -6.20 14.71 -10.02
C SER A 291 -6.81 15.43 -8.81
N LEU A 292 -6.65 16.75 -8.70
CA LEU A 292 -7.30 17.56 -7.65
C LEU A 292 -8.80 17.73 -7.92
N GLU A 293 -9.21 17.90 -9.18
CA GLU A 293 -10.63 17.91 -9.55
C GLU A 293 -11.31 16.55 -9.25
N LEU A 294 -10.59 15.44 -9.40
CA LEU A 294 -11.08 14.11 -8.99
C LEU A 294 -11.21 13.98 -7.46
N LEU A 295 -10.31 14.60 -6.68
CA LEU A 295 -10.48 14.70 -5.23
C LEU A 295 -11.75 15.49 -4.89
N LYS A 296 -12.03 16.59 -5.60
CA LYS A 296 -13.25 17.38 -5.45
C LYS A 296 -14.51 16.62 -5.85
N LEU A 297 -14.44 15.74 -6.85
CA LEU A 297 -15.56 14.87 -7.20
C LEU A 297 -16.00 13.98 -6.02
N GLY A 298 -15.03 13.44 -5.26
CA GLY A 298 -15.35 12.65 -4.07
C GLY A 298 -15.53 13.46 -2.79
N CYS A 299 -15.03 14.69 -2.75
CA CYS A 299 -15.19 15.61 -1.65
C CYS A 299 -15.68 16.97 -2.18
N PRO A 300 -16.99 17.13 -2.48
CA PRO A 300 -17.50 18.32 -3.16
C PRO A 300 -17.21 19.64 -2.42
N ASP A 301 -17.11 19.57 -1.10
CA ASP A 301 -16.86 20.68 -0.18
C ASP A 301 -15.36 20.94 0.06
N VAL A 302 -14.45 20.22 -0.60
CA VAL A 302 -12.98 20.37 -0.41
C VAL A 302 -12.51 21.80 -0.65
N SER A 303 -13.01 22.47 -1.69
CA SER A 303 -12.62 23.85 -2.03
C SER A 303 -13.14 24.90 -1.04
N GLU A 304 -14.14 24.54 -0.23
CA GLU A 304 -14.77 25.42 0.75
C GLU A 304 -14.19 25.20 2.14
N LYS A 305 -13.85 23.94 2.47
CA LYS A 305 -13.43 23.55 3.82
C LYS A 305 -11.93 23.45 4.01
N VAL A 306 -11.15 23.17 2.97
CA VAL A 306 -9.68 23.18 3.07
C VAL A 306 -9.22 24.61 3.28
N GLN A 307 -8.58 24.86 4.42
CA GLN A 307 -8.04 26.17 4.79
C GLN A 307 -6.56 26.27 4.43
N VAL A 308 -5.82 25.15 4.54
CA VAL A 308 -4.38 25.10 4.29
C VAL A 308 -4.02 23.89 3.43
N VAL A 309 -3.15 24.10 2.45
CA VAL A 309 -2.48 23.02 1.71
C VAL A 309 -0.98 23.07 1.98
N LEU A 310 -0.42 21.96 2.48
CA LEU A 310 1.02 21.77 2.63
C LEU A 310 1.54 20.90 1.48
N VAL A 311 2.53 21.40 0.75
CA VAL A 311 3.01 20.78 -0.49
C VAL A 311 4.54 20.93 -0.65
N ASP A 312 5.14 20.13 -1.51
CA ASP A 312 6.53 20.34 -1.94
C ASP A 312 6.64 21.58 -2.87
N LYS A 313 7.87 22.03 -3.14
CA LYS A 313 8.20 23.13 -4.04
C LYS A 313 8.16 22.68 -5.52
N ASP A 314 7.02 22.14 -5.96
CA ASP A 314 6.74 21.89 -7.37
C ASP A 314 5.83 22.97 -7.98
N GLN A 315 6.22 23.49 -9.14
CA GLN A 315 5.48 24.59 -9.78
C GLN A 315 4.13 24.14 -10.37
N SER A 316 4.05 22.91 -10.86
CA SER A 316 2.80 22.34 -11.39
C SER A 316 1.80 22.13 -10.26
N GLU A 317 2.24 21.57 -9.13
CA GLU A 317 1.39 21.38 -7.94
C GLU A 317 0.88 22.71 -7.40
N LEU A 318 1.75 23.71 -7.22
CA LEU A 318 1.37 25.04 -6.76
C LEU A 318 0.35 25.72 -7.69
N ALA A 319 0.53 25.60 -9.00
CA ALA A 319 -0.39 26.17 -9.98
C ALA A 319 -1.74 25.42 -9.99
N ALA A 320 -1.72 24.09 -9.87
CA ALA A 320 -2.92 23.26 -9.81
C ALA A 320 -3.76 23.56 -8.56
N ILE A 321 -3.12 23.64 -7.37
CA ILE A 321 -3.79 23.98 -6.11
C ILE A 321 -4.46 25.35 -6.20
N LYS A 322 -3.80 26.36 -6.76
CA LYS A 322 -4.39 27.69 -6.94
C LYS A 322 -5.60 27.70 -7.88
N GLN A 323 -5.65 26.79 -8.86
CA GLN A 323 -6.78 26.67 -9.78
C GLN A 323 -7.97 25.97 -9.12
N VAL A 324 -7.73 24.85 -8.40
CA VAL A 324 -8.80 23.99 -7.89
C VAL A 324 -9.25 24.37 -6.48
N LEU A 325 -8.34 24.87 -5.64
CA LEU A 325 -8.55 25.23 -4.22
C LEU A 325 -8.15 26.69 -3.97
N PRO A 326 -8.78 27.67 -4.65
CA PRO A 326 -8.34 29.08 -4.62
C PRO A 326 -8.45 29.75 -3.24
N ASN A 327 -9.27 29.22 -2.33
CA ASN A 327 -9.48 29.75 -0.98
C ASN A 327 -8.46 29.24 0.04
N ALA A 328 -7.71 28.18 -0.29
CA ALA A 328 -6.77 27.58 0.63
C ALA A 328 -5.44 28.34 0.63
N GLU A 329 -4.88 28.59 1.82
CA GLU A 329 -3.52 29.09 1.93
C GLU A 329 -2.52 27.97 1.63
N VAL A 330 -1.60 28.22 0.72
CA VAL A 330 -0.60 27.22 0.34
C VAL A 330 0.67 27.47 1.11
N HIS A 331 1.25 26.40 1.66
CA HIS A 331 2.48 26.41 2.43
C HIS A 331 3.45 25.38 1.86
N LEU A 332 4.73 25.75 1.74
CA LEU A 332 5.76 24.82 1.28
C LEU A 332 6.33 23.98 2.42
N CYS A 333 6.78 22.75 2.20
CA CYS A 333 7.48 21.98 3.22
C CYS A 333 8.82 22.64 3.64
N ASP A 334 9.04 22.88 4.94
CA ASP A 334 10.29 23.47 5.48
C ASP A 334 11.54 22.67 5.07
N TYR A 335 11.44 21.33 5.05
CA TYR A 335 12.55 20.46 4.66
C TYR A 335 12.95 20.70 3.20
N HIS A 336 11.98 20.68 2.29
CA HIS A 336 12.23 20.86 0.86
C HIS A 336 12.64 22.30 0.51
N VAL A 337 12.11 23.29 1.22
CA VAL A 337 12.57 24.69 1.14
C VAL A 337 14.07 24.77 1.45
N LYS A 338 14.48 24.18 2.58
CA LYS A 338 15.88 24.19 3.00
C LYS A 338 16.77 23.37 2.09
N ASP A 339 16.30 22.23 1.59
CA ASP A 339 17.03 21.43 0.60
C ASP A 339 17.27 22.26 -0.68
N ALA A 340 16.22 22.89 -1.22
CA ALA A 340 16.33 23.73 -2.41
C ALA A 340 17.31 24.90 -2.22
N MET A 341 17.34 25.52 -1.04
CA MET A 341 18.31 26.58 -0.69
C MET A 341 19.75 26.07 -0.48
N LYS A 342 19.95 24.75 -0.32
CA LYS A 342 21.28 24.13 -0.17
C LYS A 342 21.85 23.55 -1.47
N ARG A 343 21.04 23.44 -2.54
CA ARG A 343 21.46 22.87 -3.84
C ARG A 343 22.56 23.68 -4.52
N THR A 344 23.32 23.02 -5.40
CA THR A 344 24.52 23.58 -6.07
C THR A 344 24.28 24.86 -6.86
N GLY A 345 23.11 25.03 -7.48
CA GLY A 345 22.75 26.28 -8.16
C GLY A 345 22.70 27.48 -7.22
N PHE A 346 22.20 27.27 -6.01
CA PHE A 346 22.13 28.29 -4.96
C PHE A 346 23.53 28.62 -4.42
N LYS A 347 24.35 27.59 -4.17
CA LYS A 347 25.76 27.77 -3.77
C LYS A 347 26.56 28.56 -4.82
N LYS A 348 26.37 28.25 -6.11
CA LYS A 348 27.02 28.98 -7.21
C LYS A 348 26.62 30.45 -7.27
N LEU A 349 25.36 30.77 -6.98
CA LEU A 349 24.88 32.16 -6.96
C LEU A 349 25.42 32.95 -5.75
N ALA A 350 25.57 32.29 -4.60
CA ALA A 350 26.13 32.90 -3.39
C ALA A 350 27.65 33.07 -3.45
N GLY A 351 28.35 32.26 -4.25
CA GLY A 351 29.81 32.34 -4.42
C GLY A 351 30.55 32.16 -3.09
N ASP A 352 31.59 32.96 -2.87
CA ASP A 352 32.43 32.91 -1.67
C ASP A 352 31.67 33.29 -0.38
N LYS A 353 30.54 34.00 -0.51
CA LYS A 353 29.69 34.42 0.61
C LYS A 353 28.74 33.32 1.10
N CYS A 354 28.81 32.12 0.53
CA CYS A 354 27.86 31.03 0.81
C CYS A 354 27.77 30.68 2.29
N ASP A 355 28.88 30.70 3.02
CA ASP A 355 28.90 30.33 4.43
C ASP A 355 28.30 31.41 5.35
N GLU A 356 28.37 32.69 4.95
CA GLU A 356 27.68 33.79 5.64
C GLU A 356 26.18 33.84 5.33
N VAL A 357 25.79 33.44 4.11
CA VAL A 357 24.40 33.47 3.64
C VAL A 357 23.55 32.36 4.28
N LYS A 358 24.07 31.13 4.42
CA LYS A 358 23.34 29.98 4.99
C LYS A 358 22.62 30.28 6.33
N PRO A 359 23.30 30.82 7.37
CA PRO A 359 22.63 31.10 8.64
C PRO A 359 21.57 32.20 8.53
N ILE A 360 21.72 33.14 7.58
CA ILE A 360 20.71 34.17 7.33
C ILE A 360 19.45 33.56 6.69
N LEU A 361 19.62 32.59 5.79
CA LEU A 361 18.48 31.86 5.20
C LEU A 361 17.74 31.03 6.24
N ASP A 362 18.45 30.36 7.15
CA ASP A 362 17.80 29.66 8.27
C ASP A 362 16.99 30.65 9.13
N LYS A 363 17.51 31.86 9.38
CA LYS A 363 16.76 32.91 10.09
C LYS A 363 15.54 33.38 9.31
N LEU A 364 15.62 33.47 7.98
CA LEU A 364 14.49 33.85 7.13
C LEU A 364 13.39 32.78 7.13
N VAL A 365 13.77 31.51 7.02
CA VAL A 365 12.82 30.37 7.05
C VAL A 365 12.11 30.33 8.40
N TYR A 366 12.86 30.49 9.49
CA TYR A 366 12.34 30.38 10.86
C TYR A 366 11.99 31.72 11.51
N ALA A 367 11.88 32.80 10.73
CA ALA A 367 11.45 34.10 11.24
C ALA A 367 10.08 33.96 11.90
N PHE A 368 9.97 34.33 13.17
CA PHE A 368 8.73 34.15 13.93
C PHE A 368 7.68 35.21 13.57
N SER A 369 8.13 36.44 13.31
CA SER A 369 7.32 37.58 12.92
C SER A 369 7.79 38.20 11.60
N LYS A 370 6.95 39.08 11.02
CA LYS A 370 7.35 39.89 9.85
C LYS A 370 8.55 40.79 10.16
N VAL A 371 8.65 41.31 11.38
CA VAL A 371 9.79 42.15 11.81
C VAL A 371 11.09 41.36 11.79
N ASP A 372 11.08 40.13 12.31
CA ASP A 372 12.25 39.24 12.28
C ASP A 372 12.67 38.89 10.85
N TYR A 373 11.67 38.66 9.98
CA TYR A 373 11.90 38.39 8.57
C TYR A 373 12.54 39.58 7.87
N ASP A 374 11.95 40.77 8.02
CA ASP A 374 12.44 42.01 7.37
C ASP A 374 13.86 42.35 7.85
N ALA A 375 14.16 42.15 9.13
CA ALA A 375 15.51 42.32 9.68
C ALA A 375 16.52 41.31 9.09
N ALA A 376 16.14 40.03 8.99
CA ALA A 376 17.00 39.02 8.37
C ALA A 376 17.19 39.26 6.86
N TYR A 377 16.16 39.78 6.19
CA TYR A 377 16.20 40.11 4.76
C TYR A 377 17.10 41.32 4.47
N ALA A 378 17.00 42.37 5.29
CA ALA A 378 17.92 43.52 5.21
C ALA A 378 19.38 43.07 5.40
N LYS A 379 19.63 42.17 6.36
CA LYS A 379 20.97 41.59 6.55
C LYS A 379 21.44 40.76 5.35
N LEU A 380 20.52 40.03 4.69
CA LEU A 380 20.85 39.31 3.48
C LEU A 380 21.30 40.28 2.38
N GLN A 381 20.55 41.37 2.17
CA GLN A 381 20.87 42.42 1.20
C GLN A 381 22.22 43.07 1.46
N GLU A 382 22.56 43.34 2.72
CA GLU A 382 23.87 43.87 3.13
C GLU A 382 25.01 42.92 2.75
N VAL A 383 24.88 41.63 3.06
CA VAL A 383 25.94 40.63 2.83
C VAL A 383 26.17 40.42 1.34
N VAL A 384 25.13 40.17 0.54
CA VAL A 384 25.31 39.81 -0.88
C VAL A 384 25.30 41.00 -1.83
N GLY A 385 24.77 42.15 -1.42
CA GLY A 385 24.53 43.32 -2.25
C GLY A 385 23.20 43.24 -3.01
N VAL A 386 22.45 44.35 -3.00
CA VAL A 386 21.09 44.46 -3.57
C VAL A 386 21.05 44.09 -5.06
N GLU A 387 22.04 44.51 -5.84
CA GLU A 387 22.10 44.27 -7.29
C GLU A 387 22.68 42.91 -7.70
N SER A 388 23.03 42.06 -6.72
CA SER A 388 23.67 40.78 -6.98
C SER A 388 22.76 39.82 -7.75
N LYS A 389 23.37 38.92 -8.54
CA LYS A 389 22.65 37.82 -9.21
C LYS A 389 21.90 36.95 -8.21
N PHE A 390 22.46 36.80 -7.00
CA PHE A 390 21.82 36.11 -5.90
C PHE A 390 20.53 36.79 -5.46
N MET A 391 20.55 38.10 -5.16
CA MET A 391 19.34 38.82 -4.74
C MET A 391 18.27 38.79 -5.81
N LYS A 392 18.62 39.01 -7.09
CA LYS A 392 17.66 38.92 -8.21
C LYS A 392 16.99 37.54 -8.29
N TYR A 393 17.76 36.47 -8.05
CA TYR A 393 17.21 35.12 -7.96
C TYR A 393 16.34 34.92 -6.72
N PHE A 394 16.83 35.35 -5.54
CA PHE A 394 16.12 35.22 -4.28
C PHE A 394 14.77 35.95 -4.33
N ASP A 395 14.76 37.17 -4.85
CA ASP A 395 13.56 38.00 -4.92
C ASP A 395 12.52 37.40 -5.84
N LYS A 396 12.96 36.95 -7.02
CA LYS A 396 12.08 36.33 -8.02
C LYS A 396 11.42 35.05 -7.50
N TYR A 397 12.16 34.17 -6.85
CA TYR A 397 11.71 32.81 -6.53
C TYR A 397 11.31 32.58 -5.07
N TRP A 398 11.65 33.50 -4.16
CA TRP A 398 11.44 33.33 -2.72
C TRP A 398 10.80 34.56 -2.05
N HIS A 399 11.36 35.77 -2.20
CA HIS A 399 10.81 36.95 -1.52
C HIS A 399 9.42 37.33 -2.07
N ASN A 400 9.30 37.41 -3.40
CA ASN A 400 8.06 37.84 -4.06
C ASN A 400 7.03 36.72 -4.22
N SER A 401 7.29 35.50 -3.72
CA SER A 401 6.39 34.36 -3.84
C SER A 401 5.31 34.31 -2.75
N GLY A 402 5.01 35.44 -2.10
CA GLY A 402 4.04 35.54 -1.00
C GLY A 402 4.55 35.08 0.38
N LEU A 403 5.83 34.67 0.45
CA LEU A 403 6.50 34.18 1.67
C LEU A 403 5.87 32.91 2.27
N ILE A 404 5.18 32.13 1.44
CA ILE A 404 4.48 30.88 1.79
C ILE A 404 5.36 29.79 2.43
N TRP A 405 6.69 29.97 2.38
CA TRP A 405 7.71 29.07 2.94
C TRP A 405 8.23 29.49 4.31
N THR A 406 7.80 30.64 4.83
CA THR A 406 8.27 31.21 6.10
C THR A 406 7.41 30.77 7.28
N GLU A 407 8.05 30.59 8.44
CA GLU A 407 7.34 30.28 9.69
C GLU A 407 6.39 31.42 10.09
N TYR A 408 6.75 32.68 9.83
CA TYR A 408 5.88 33.83 10.16
C TYR A 408 4.53 33.72 9.42
N ARG A 409 4.52 33.31 8.14
CA ARG A 409 3.28 33.10 7.40
C ARG A 409 2.47 31.96 8.02
N ARG A 410 3.11 30.83 8.31
CA ARG A 410 2.46 29.67 8.95
C ARG A 410 1.87 30.00 10.33
N ASN A 411 2.49 30.93 11.06
CA ASN A 411 1.99 31.39 12.37
C ASN A 411 0.65 32.14 12.26
N LEU A 412 0.26 32.56 11.06
CA LEU A 412 -0.99 33.26 10.77
C LEU A 412 -2.08 32.34 10.18
N ALA A 413 -1.79 31.04 10.02
CA ALA A 413 -2.67 30.08 9.36
C ALA A 413 -3.01 28.86 10.25
N PHE A 414 -4.15 28.22 9.97
CA PHE A 414 -4.61 27.01 10.66
C PHE A 414 -3.86 25.77 10.15
N THR A 415 -2.59 25.65 10.52
CA THR A 415 -1.69 24.59 10.01
C THR A 415 -1.70 23.31 10.84
N LEU A 416 -2.39 23.28 11.98
CA LEU A 416 -2.31 22.19 12.97
C LEU A 416 -0.86 21.90 13.43
N GLY A 417 0.00 22.92 13.37
CA GLY A 417 1.41 22.79 13.73
C GLY A 417 2.27 22.10 12.67
N GLU A 418 1.73 21.77 11.51
CA GLU A 418 2.49 21.15 10.44
C GLU A 418 3.45 22.14 9.79
N ARG A 419 4.68 21.67 9.58
CA ARG A 419 5.77 22.43 8.97
C ARG A 419 6.40 21.69 7.80
N THR A 420 6.18 20.38 7.74
CA THR A 420 6.82 19.47 6.78
C THR A 420 5.82 18.46 6.26
N THR A 421 6.05 17.95 5.04
CA THR A 421 5.38 16.79 4.44
C THR A 421 5.80 15.46 5.10
N GLY A 422 6.40 15.48 6.29
CA GLY A 422 6.97 14.31 6.96
C GLY A 422 5.97 13.16 7.18
N ARG A 423 4.68 13.47 7.40
CA ARG A 423 3.63 12.45 7.57
C ARG A 423 3.40 11.65 6.30
N VAL A 424 3.16 12.37 5.20
CA VAL A 424 2.96 11.75 3.89
C VAL A 424 4.26 11.10 3.42
N GLU A 425 5.43 11.65 3.74
CA GLU A 425 6.73 11.00 3.50
C GLU A 425 6.88 9.68 4.27
N CYS A 426 6.42 9.60 5.52
CA CYS A 426 6.40 8.35 6.30
C CYS A 426 5.43 7.33 5.69
N HIS A 427 4.27 7.78 5.22
CA HIS A 427 3.34 6.95 4.48
C HIS A 427 3.97 6.43 3.18
N ASN A 428 4.65 7.31 2.45
CA ASN A 428 5.37 7.01 1.21
C ASN A 428 6.54 6.05 1.44
N ALA A 429 7.22 6.13 2.58
CA ALA A 429 8.23 5.15 2.98
C ALA A 429 7.61 3.76 3.16
N ARG A 430 6.44 3.65 3.82
CA ARG A 430 5.71 2.37 3.96
C ARG A 430 5.28 1.81 2.60
N ILE A 431 4.82 2.67 1.69
CA ILE A 431 4.52 2.27 0.31
C ILE A 431 5.77 1.68 -0.35
N LYS A 432 6.92 2.38 -0.27
CA LYS A 432 8.20 1.92 -0.86
C LYS A 432 8.71 0.61 -0.25
N GLU A 433 8.38 0.30 1.00
CA GLU A 433 8.74 -0.98 1.62
C GLU A 433 7.96 -2.16 1.03
N ILE A 434 6.71 -1.93 0.63
CA ILE A 434 5.85 -2.98 0.08
C ILE A 434 5.73 -2.94 -1.45
N ILE A 435 6.18 -1.88 -2.13
CA ILE A 435 6.16 -1.75 -3.59
C ILE A 435 7.61 -1.63 -4.06
N ASP A 436 8.27 -2.77 -4.28
CA ASP A 436 9.62 -2.82 -4.84
C ASP A 436 9.56 -3.02 -6.36
N LYS A 437 9.97 -1.97 -7.09
CA LYS A 437 10.25 -1.87 -8.54
C LYS A 437 9.33 -2.60 -9.52
N LYS A 438 8.68 -1.80 -10.38
CA LYS A 438 8.07 -2.20 -11.66
C LYS A 438 7.07 -3.36 -11.56
N ILE A 439 6.16 -3.28 -10.57
CA ILE A 439 5.02 -4.20 -10.48
C ILE A 439 3.83 -3.69 -11.32
N PRO A 440 2.91 -4.59 -11.73
CA PRO A 440 1.70 -4.18 -12.46
C PRO A 440 0.85 -3.17 -11.66
N VAL A 441 0.21 -2.23 -12.35
CA VAL A 441 -0.67 -1.21 -11.75
C VAL A 441 -1.77 -1.84 -10.88
N ALA A 442 -2.33 -2.97 -11.31
CA ALA A 442 -3.29 -3.76 -10.53
C ALA A 442 -2.77 -4.12 -9.12
N MET A 443 -1.51 -4.54 -9.02
CA MET A 443 -0.88 -4.90 -7.75
C MET A 443 -0.57 -3.66 -6.90
N VAL A 444 -0.22 -2.52 -7.52
CA VAL A 444 -0.07 -1.24 -6.81
C VAL A 444 -1.38 -0.86 -6.12
N ILE A 445 -2.51 -0.91 -6.83
CA ILE A 445 -3.83 -0.58 -6.27
C ILE A 445 -4.19 -1.52 -5.12
N MET A 446 -4.00 -2.82 -5.30
CA MET A 446 -4.23 -3.82 -4.24
C MET A 446 -3.43 -3.49 -2.97
N ARG A 447 -2.12 -3.19 -3.12
CA ARG A 447 -1.23 -2.88 -1.99
C ARG A 447 -1.57 -1.55 -1.30
N LEU A 448 -1.93 -0.52 -2.07
CA LEU A 448 -2.38 0.77 -1.51
C LEU A 448 -3.69 0.64 -0.71
N ARG A 449 -4.64 -0.17 -1.20
CA ARG A 449 -5.88 -0.50 -0.46
C ARG A 449 -5.56 -1.15 0.87
N THR A 450 -4.66 -2.12 0.89
CA THR A 450 -4.22 -2.80 2.12
C THR A 450 -3.58 -1.83 3.12
N ILE A 451 -2.65 -0.96 2.69
CA ILE A 451 -2.03 0.03 3.61
C ILE A 451 -3.11 0.91 4.22
N ASN A 452 -4.04 1.43 3.40
CA ASN A 452 -5.10 2.30 3.88
C ASN A 452 -5.97 1.59 4.93
N ARG A 453 -6.42 0.36 4.63
CA ARG A 453 -7.25 -0.43 5.54
C ARG A 453 -6.56 -0.66 6.89
N ASN A 454 -5.27 -0.98 6.88
CA ASN A 454 -4.50 -1.16 8.12
C ASN A 454 -4.45 0.14 8.94
N SER A 455 -4.23 1.28 8.27
CA SER A 455 -4.25 2.60 8.92
C SER A 455 -5.64 2.95 9.50
N SER A 456 -6.73 2.52 8.85
CA SER A 456 -8.09 2.66 9.38
C SER A 456 -8.35 1.79 10.60
N ILE A 457 -7.92 0.53 10.60
CA ILE A 457 -8.04 -0.34 11.78
C ILE A 457 -7.31 0.26 12.99
N GLU A 458 -6.11 0.81 12.79
CA GLU A 458 -5.38 1.48 13.87
C GLU A 458 -6.09 2.72 14.39
N HIS A 459 -6.68 3.52 13.50
CA HIS A 459 -7.50 4.69 13.86
C HIS A 459 -8.71 4.29 14.68
N ASP A 460 -9.51 3.35 14.18
CA ASP A 460 -10.73 2.87 14.82
C ASP A 460 -10.44 2.28 16.20
N HIS A 461 -9.31 1.59 16.36
CA HIS A 461 -8.88 1.12 17.67
C HIS A 461 -8.58 2.27 18.64
N LYS A 462 -7.88 3.33 18.19
CA LYS A 462 -7.62 4.52 19.02
C LYS A 462 -8.92 5.23 19.41
N LEU A 463 -9.90 5.27 18.50
CA LEU A 463 -11.23 5.79 18.77
C LEU A 463 -11.98 4.98 19.80
N PHE A 464 -12.11 3.67 19.56
CA PHE A 464 -12.73 2.74 20.48
C PHE A 464 -12.14 2.89 21.89
N VAL A 465 -10.82 2.85 22.01
CA VAL A 465 -10.12 3.04 23.30
C VAL A 465 -10.45 4.40 23.92
N SER A 466 -10.51 5.47 23.14
CA SER A 466 -10.83 6.81 23.62
C SER A 466 -12.28 6.99 24.07
N LEU A 467 -13.20 6.19 23.53
CA LEU A 467 -14.62 6.19 23.88
C LEU A 467 -14.91 5.35 25.12
N VAL A 468 -14.28 4.18 25.24
CA VAL A 468 -14.63 3.21 26.30
C VAL A 468 -13.77 3.35 27.55
N LYS A 469 -12.57 3.93 27.46
CA LYS A 469 -11.68 4.07 28.61
C LYS A 469 -11.75 5.48 29.19
N THR A 470 -11.96 5.54 30.50
CA THR A 470 -11.77 6.78 31.27
C THR A 470 -10.30 7.16 31.31
N LYS A 471 -9.99 8.36 30.82
CA LYS A 471 -8.64 8.93 30.86
C LYS A 471 -8.44 9.73 32.15
N TYR A 472 -7.25 9.64 32.74
CA TYR A 472 -6.84 10.43 33.90
C TYR A 472 -5.31 10.61 33.90
N HIS A 473 -4.82 11.70 34.51
CA HIS A 473 -3.38 11.95 34.62
C HIS A 473 -2.85 11.37 35.94
N LYS A 474 -1.97 10.36 35.90
CA LYS A 474 -1.56 9.64 37.12
C LYS A 474 -0.67 10.43 38.08
N TYR A 475 0.06 11.44 37.59
CA TYR A 475 1.09 12.15 38.38
C TYR A 475 0.61 13.47 39.02
N THR A 476 -0.62 13.91 38.77
CA THR A 476 -1.13 15.18 39.33
C THR A 476 -2.57 15.01 39.76
N LYS A 477 -3.00 15.75 40.78
CA LYS A 477 -4.42 15.84 41.20
C LYS A 477 -5.05 17.18 40.85
N ASP A 478 -4.35 18.03 40.10
CA ASP A 478 -4.87 19.31 39.63
C ASP A 478 -6.20 19.10 38.88
N PRO A 479 -7.33 19.65 39.36
CA PRO A 479 -8.64 19.47 38.75
C PRO A 479 -8.68 19.92 37.29
N VAL A 480 -7.98 20.99 36.93
CA VAL A 480 -7.93 21.51 35.56
C VAL A 480 -7.25 20.50 34.65
N VAL A 481 -6.09 19.98 35.06
CA VAL A 481 -5.35 18.98 34.27
C VAL A 481 -6.15 17.68 34.15
N GLN A 482 -6.84 17.25 35.21
CA GLN A 482 -7.70 16.06 35.14
C GLN A 482 -8.86 16.24 34.16
N THR A 483 -9.52 17.41 34.18
CA THR A 483 -10.60 17.72 33.25
C THR A 483 -10.11 17.79 31.80
N ILE A 484 -8.93 18.40 31.56
CA ILE A 484 -8.30 18.43 30.23
C ILE A 484 -8.06 17.00 29.73
N VAL A 485 -7.46 16.13 30.54
CA VAL A 485 -7.13 14.75 30.12
C VAL A 485 -8.39 13.90 29.91
N LYS A 486 -9.40 14.07 30.76
CA LYS A 486 -10.65 13.31 30.68
C LYS A 486 -11.47 13.66 29.44
N SER A 487 -11.46 14.92 29.01
CA SER A 487 -12.37 15.44 27.98
C SER A 487 -11.80 15.46 26.56
N ASN A 488 -10.52 15.12 26.36
CA ASN A 488 -9.84 15.24 25.07
C ASN A 488 -9.16 13.94 24.60
N THR A 489 -8.75 13.91 23.32
CA THR A 489 -7.78 12.93 22.84
C THR A 489 -6.44 13.13 23.54
N PRO A 490 -5.60 12.08 23.69
CA PRO A 490 -4.29 12.21 24.32
C PRO A 490 -3.41 13.29 23.67
N PHE A 491 -3.50 13.43 22.34
CA PHE A 491 -2.78 14.43 21.56
C PHE A 491 -3.15 15.86 21.99
N VAL A 492 -4.43 16.18 22.01
CA VAL A 492 -4.93 17.52 22.37
C VAL A 492 -4.74 17.80 23.87
N ALA A 493 -4.93 16.79 24.72
CA ALA A 493 -4.71 16.91 26.15
C ALA A 493 -3.26 17.29 26.49
N ASP A 494 -2.27 16.68 25.83
CA ASP A 494 -0.86 17.01 26.03
C ASP A 494 -0.57 18.47 25.64
N MET A 495 -1.10 18.93 24.51
CA MET A 495 -0.92 20.31 24.07
C MET A 495 -1.57 21.33 25.03
N LEU A 496 -2.82 21.09 25.43
CA LEU A 496 -3.55 21.96 26.36
C LEU A 496 -2.87 22.00 27.72
N LYS A 497 -2.35 20.86 28.20
CA LYS A 497 -1.58 20.78 29.45
C LYS A 497 -0.35 21.67 29.39
N ARG A 498 0.45 21.60 28.32
CA ARG A 498 1.63 22.47 28.15
C ARG A 498 1.25 23.95 28.13
N GLN A 499 0.13 24.31 27.50
CA GLN A 499 -0.36 25.69 27.50
C GLN A 499 -0.85 26.12 28.89
N TYR A 500 -1.50 25.23 29.63
CA TYR A 500 -1.93 25.49 31.00
C TYR A 500 -0.72 25.72 31.91
N GLU A 501 0.29 24.86 31.86
CA GLU A 501 1.55 25.01 32.62
C GLU A 501 2.24 26.34 32.30
N ARG A 502 2.37 26.67 31.01
CA ARG A 502 2.93 27.96 30.55
C ARG A 502 2.11 29.17 31.02
N SER A 503 0.80 29.02 31.27
CA SER A 503 -0.03 30.12 31.78
C SER A 503 0.30 30.50 33.23
N LEU A 504 0.92 29.58 33.99
CA LEU A 504 1.34 29.77 35.39
C LEU A 504 2.66 30.54 35.51
N GLU A 505 3.47 30.55 34.46
CA GLU A 505 4.70 31.33 34.38
C GLU A 505 4.39 32.83 34.24
N PRO A 506 5.34 33.73 34.51
CA PRO A 506 5.17 35.15 34.21
C PRO A 506 4.83 35.41 32.72
N PRO A 507 4.04 36.44 32.40
CA PRO A 507 3.76 36.78 31.01
C PRO A 507 5.05 37.14 30.27
N SER A 508 5.20 36.65 29.04
CA SER A 508 6.24 37.14 28.13
C SER A 508 5.97 38.58 27.72
N ASP A 509 7.01 39.31 27.33
CA ASP A 509 6.92 40.70 26.83
C ASP A 509 6.03 40.86 25.58
N ASN A 510 5.69 39.76 24.90
CA ASN A 510 4.82 39.76 23.73
C ASN A 510 3.36 40.09 24.11
N ILE A 511 2.86 41.22 23.60
CA ILE A 511 1.48 41.66 23.77
C ILE A 511 0.61 41.00 22.70
N HIS A 512 -0.35 40.18 23.14
CA HIS A 512 -1.33 39.50 22.30
C HIS A 512 -2.73 40.09 22.52
N LYS A 513 -3.53 40.21 21.45
CA LYS A 513 -4.97 40.48 21.58
C LYS A 513 -5.65 39.20 22.04
N VAL A 514 -6.13 39.20 23.28
CA VAL A 514 -6.72 38.02 23.93
C VAL A 514 -8.03 38.37 24.62
N ASN A 515 -9.00 37.46 24.53
CA ASN A 515 -10.18 37.44 25.39
C ASN A 515 -10.33 36.02 25.99
N THR A 516 -11.47 35.73 26.60
CA THR A 516 -11.69 34.47 27.34
C THR A 516 -11.88 33.23 26.44
N THR A 517 -11.93 33.40 25.11
CA THR A 517 -12.17 32.31 24.15
C THR A 517 -11.29 32.39 22.89
N GLN A 518 -10.68 33.54 22.59
CA GLN A 518 -9.92 33.80 21.38
C GLN A 518 -8.59 34.51 21.68
N CYS A 519 -7.58 34.26 20.85
CA CYS A 519 -6.28 34.90 20.94
C CYS A 519 -5.62 35.00 19.56
N ASP A 520 -4.82 36.03 19.31
CA ASP A 520 -4.04 36.18 18.06
C ASP A 520 -2.66 35.49 18.10
N CYS A 521 -2.33 34.77 19.17
CA CYS A 521 -1.04 34.09 19.26
C CYS A 521 -0.94 32.89 18.31
N ALA A 522 0.28 32.60 17.85
CA ALA A 522 0.55 31.53 16.89
C ALA A 522 -0.01 30.15 17.31
N PHE A 523 -0.02 29.82 18.61
CA PHE A 523 -0.62 28.56 19.08
C PHE A 523 -2.13 28.52 18.81
N TYR A 524 -2.86 29.58 19.17
CA TYR A 524 -4.29 29.64 18.92
C TYR A 524 -4.59 29.65 17.43
N THR A 525 -3.85 30.43 16.63
CA THR A 525 -4.07 30.49 15.18
C THR A 525 -3.87 29.14 14.50
N LYS A 526 -2.82 28.39 14.89
CA LYS A 526 -2.51 27.08 14.29
C LYS A 526 -3.48 25.97 14.66
N PHE A 527 -4.00 25.98 15.89
CA PHE A 527 -4.74 24.83 16.44
C PHE A 527 -6.18 25.13 16.84
N GLN A 528 -6.54 26.42 16.97
CA GLN A 528 -7.79 26.90 17.57
C GLN A 528 -8.08 26.26 18.92
N LEU A 529 -7.02 26.03 19.70
CA LEU A 529 -7.08 25.48 21.05
C LEU A 529 -6.77 26.56 22.08
N THR A 530 -7.29 26.38 23.30
CA THR A 530 -7.02 27.26 24.44
C THR A 530 -5.51 27.40 24.66
N CYS A 531 -4.99 28.60 24.44
CA CYS A 531 -3.58 28.92 24.63
C CYS A 531 -3.29 29.42 26.06
N ALA A 532 -2.01 29.54 26.40
CA ALA A 532 -1.58 30.05 27.71
C ALA A 532 -2.18 31.44 28.04
N HIS A 533 -2.36 32.30 27.04
CA HIS A 533 -2.95 33.63 27.22
C HIS A 533 -4.42 33.55 27.61
N ILE A 534 -5.20 32.68 26.97
CA ILE A 534 -6.62 32.48 27.29
C ILE A 534 -6.77 31.90 28.71
N PHE A 535 -5.94 30.91 29.07
CA PHE A 535 -5.92 30.37 30.43
C PHE A 535 -5.67 31.46 31.49
N ARG A 536 -4.72 32.35 31.22
CA ARG A 536 -4.40 33.48 32.12
C ARG A 536 -5.55 34.49 32.18
N GLU A 537 -6.11 34.87 31.04
CA GLU A 537 -7.22 35.82 30.94
C GLU A 537 -8.46 35.35 31.72
N ARG A 538 -8.80 34.05 31.60
CA ARG A 538 -9.91 33.45 32.35
C ARG A 538 -9.64 33.43 33.86
N ARG A 539 -8.39 33.18 34.27
CA ARG A 539 -7.96 33.23 35.68
C ARG A 539 -8.09 34.64 36.25
N ILE A 540 -7.66 35.66 35.52
CA ILE A 540 -7.79 37.09 35.92
C ILE A 540 -9.25 37.47 36.10
N LYS A 541 -10.14 36.98 35.23
CA LYS A 541 -11.58 37.24 35.29
C LYS A 541 -12.35 36.34 36.26
N GLY A 542 -11.68 35.45 37.00
CA GLY A 542 -12.33 34.55 37.95
C GLY A 542 -13.29 33.53 37.31
N LEU A 543 -13.07 33.18 36.04
CA LEU A 543 -13.89 32.20 35.32
C LEU A 543 -13.34 30.77 35.50
N GLU A 544 -14.15 29.76 35.12
CA GLU A 544 -13.66 28.38 35.02
C GLU A 544 -12.45 28.34 34.09
N ILE A 545 -11.31 27.84 34.58
CA ILE A 545 -10.01 27.96 33.90
C ILE A 545 -10.01 27.24 32.55
N TYR A 546 -10.58 26.04 32.49
CA TYR A 546 -10.67 25.25 31.27
C TYR A 546 -12.12 25.14 30.83
N ASP A 547 -12.39 25.63 29.63
CA ASP A 547 -13.71 25.61 29.00
C ASP A 547 -13.68 24.57 27.87
N HIS A 548 -14.41 23.47 28.06
CA HIS A 548 -14.47 22.43 27.02
C HIS A 548 -15.33 22.86 25.83
N SER A 549 -16.27 23.80 26.03
CA SER A 549 -17.22 24.20 24.98
C SER A 549 -16.57 24.96 23.82
N VAL A 550 -15.40 25.56 24.06
CA VAL A 550 -14.63 26.29 23.04
C VAL A 550 -13.68 25.39 22.24
N ILE A 551 -13.55 24.11 22.61
CA ILE A 551 -12.68 23.18 21.89
C ILE A 551 -13.35 22.79 20.57
N PRO A 552 -12.68 23.00 19.41
CA PRO A 552 -13.23 22.61 18.12
C PRO A 552 -13.64 21.15 18.10
N LYS A 553 -14.83 20.88 17.55
CA LYS A 553 -15.39 19.54 17.53
C LYS A 553 -14.47 18.51 16.84
N ARG A 554 -13.59 18.92 15.93
CA ARG A 554 -12.56 18.06 15.28
C ARG A 554 -11.64 17.35 16.29
N TRP A 555 -11.50 17.89 17.49
CA TRP A 555 -10.70 17.32 18.56
C TRP A 555 -11.49 16.40 19.49
N THR A 556 -12.80 16.28 19.23
CA THR A 556 -13.72 15.49 20.04
C THR A 556 -14.05 14.18 19.33
N VAL A 557 -14.02 13.08 20.09
CA VAL A 557 -14.38 11.74 19.60
C VAL A 557 -15.88 11.57 19.32
N VAL A 558 -16.70 12.56 19.69
CA VAL A 558 -18.18 12.52 19.56
C VAL A 558 -18.64 12.79 18.12
N MET A 559 -17.88 13.55 17.32
CA MET A 559 -18.27 13.83 15.92
C MET A 559 -18.30 12.60 15.02
N GLU A 560 -17.45 11.62 15.29
CA GLU A 560 -17.28 10.47 14.40
C GLU A 560 -18.45 9.48 14.48
N ILE A 561 -19.25 9.52 15.55
CA ILE A 561 -20.42 8.66 15.73
C ILE A 561 -21.62 9.15 14.89
N SER A 562 -21.68 10.42 14.49
CA SER A 562 -22.90 11.03 13.94
C SER A 562 -23.03 10.98 12.40
N LYS A 563 -22.15 10.26 11.70
CA LYS A 563 -22.08 10.28 10.23
C LYS A 563 -22.23 8.90 9.57
N ASP A 564 -23.23 8.11 9.98
CA ASP A 564 -23.75 7.05 9.12
C ASP A 564 -24.66 7.67 8.05
N LYS A 565 -24.07 8.18 6.96
CA LYS A 565 -24.83 8.59 5.78
C LYS A 565 -24.85 7.48 4.74
N LYS A 566 -26.07 7.14 4.28
CA LYS A 566 -26.28 6.46 3.01
C LYS A 566 -25.83 7.40 1.89
N ILE A 567 -24.75 7.06 1.21
CA ILE A 567 -24.25 7.77 0.01
C ILE A 567 -24.50 6.85 -1.19
N SER A 568 -24.91 7.46 -2.31
CA SER A 568 -25.30 6.77 -3.53
C SER A 568 -24.15 6.02 -4.19
N ASN A 569 -24.46 4.86 -4.76
CA ASN A 569 -23.56 4.04 -5.56
C ASN A 569 -23.11 4.84 -6.80
N VAL A 570 -21.80 4.91 -7.06
CA VAL A 570 -21.24 5.56 -8.28
C VAL A 570 -20.46 4.49 -9.03
N ASP A 571 -20.79 4.21 -10.29
CA ASP A 571 -20.03 3.24 -11.11
C ASP A 571 -18.60 3.73 -11.40
N ILE A 572 -17.73 2.86 -11.90
CA ILE A 572 -16.40 3.26 -12.36
C ILE A 572 -16.54 4.32 -13.46
N LEU A 573 -15.96 5.50 -13.25
CA LEU A 573 -16.07 6.62 -14.18
C LEU A 573 -14.86 6.67 -15.12
N ILE A 574 -15.13 7.07 -16.36
CA ILE A 574 -14.10 7.33 -17.38
C ILE A 574 -14.25 8.78 -17.83
N ALA A 575 -13.16 9.53 -17.79
CA ALA A 575 -13.18 10.94 -18.15
C ALA A 575 -12.07 11.30 -19.16
N PRO A 576 -12.37 12.06 -20.24
CA PRO A 576 -11.37 12.51 -21.20
C PRO A 576 -10.58 13.72 -20.70
N ILE A 577 -9.26 13.73 -20.89
CA ILE A 577 -8.35 14.84 -20.53
C ILE A 577 -7.29 15.01 -21.62
N LYS A 578 -7.15 16.22 -22.20
CA LYS A 578 -6.22 16.47 -23.32
C LYS A 578 -4.85 16.97 -22.84
N GLN A 579 -3.76 16.38 -23.34
CA GLN A 579 -2.38 16.78 -23.00
C GLN A 579 -1.68 17.64 -24.07
N PRO A 580 -0.66 18.44 -23.68
CA PRO A 580 0.37 18.93 -24.58
C PRO A 580 1.55 17.93 -24.69
N LYS A 581 1.63 17.25 -25.85
CA LYS A 581 2.64 16.30 -26.39
C LYS A 581 2.58 14.83 -25.91
N LYS A 582 2.70 13.92 -26.90
CA LYS A 582 2.64 12.45 -26.82
C LYS A 582 3.72 11.83 -25.92
N ARG A 583 3.32 10.90 -25.05
CA ARG A 583 4.16 9.86 -24.42
C ARG A 583 3.67 8.48 -24.88
N GLU A 584 4.48 7.45 -24.65
CA GLU A 584 4.11 6.06 -24.95
C GLU A 584 2.87 5.62 -24.16
N PRO A 585 2.00 4.79 -24.77
CA PRO A 585 0.78 4.30 -24.15
C PRO A 585 1.06 3.42 -22.92
N LEU A 586 0.13 3.40 -21.95
CA LEU A 586 0.25 2.60 -20.73
C LEU A 586 0.30 1.09 -21.04
N PHE A 587 -0.28 0.69 -22.18
CA PHE A 587 -0.28 -0.68 -22.71
C PHE A 587 -0.03 -0.68 -24.22
N ALA A 588 0.62 -1.71 -24.75
CA ALA A 588 1.07 -1.76 -26.15
C ALA A 588 -0.07 -1.83 -27.18
N GLU A 589 -1.29 -2.19 -26.75
CA GLU A 589 -2.51 -2.25 -27.57
C GLU A 589 -3.61 -1.46 -26.85
N ASP A 590 -3.60 -0.13 -26.96
CA ASP A 590 -4.44 0.80 -26.20
C ASP A 590 -5.93 0.79 -26.66
N ARG A 591 -6.57 -0.38 -26.60
CA ARG A 591 -8.02 -0.58 -26.77
C ARG A 591 -8.76 -0.56 -25.43
N MET A 592 -8.13 -0.08 -24.37
CA MET A 592 -8.69 -0.07 -23.02
C MET A 592 -9.99 0.74 -22.99
N VAL A 593 -10.01 1.93 -23.58
CA VAL A 593 -11.22 2.77 -23.64
C VAL A 593 -12.31 2.16 -24.53
N GLU A 594 -11.96 1.58 -25.68
CA GLU A 594 -12.91 0.87 -26.55
C GLU A 594 -13.57 -0.31 -25.82
N ARG A 595 -12.78 -1.14 -25.11
CA ARG A 595 -13.30 -2.27 -24.33
C ARG A 595 -14.24 -1.85 -23.21
N ILE A 596 -13.96 -0.75 -22.51
CA ILE A 596 -14.85 -0.27 -21.44
C ILE A 596 -16.13 0.34 -22.00
N LEU A 597 -16.04 1.08 -23.11
CA LEU A 597 -17.22 1.59 -23.80
C LEU A 597 -18.09 0.43 -24.33
N THR A 598 -17.48 -0.68 -24.76
CA THR A 598 -18.22 -1.91 -25.13
C THR A 598 -18.68 -2.78 -23.96
N SER A 599 -18.02 -2.77 -22.79
CA SER A 599 -18.45 -3.59 -21.64
C SER A 599 -19.70 -3.02 -20.95
N ARG A 600 -19.96 -1.71 -21.10
CA ARG A 600 -21.26 -1.09 -20.79
C ARG A 600 -22.43 -1.72 -21.58
N LEU A 601 -22.17 -2.36 -22.73
CA LEU A 601 -23.21 -3.05 -23.53
C LEU A 601 -23.42 -4.52 -23.13
N MET A 602 -22.58 -5.11 -22.28
CA MET A 602 -22.78 -6.49 -21.81
C MET A 602 -23.49 -6.60 -20.46
N PHE A 603 -23.71 -5.47 -19.76
CA PHE A 603 -24.33 -5.44 -18.44
C PHE A 603 -25.50 -4.44 -18.34
N SER A 604 -26.13 -4.11 -19.47
CA SER A 604 -27.46 -3.47 -19.48
C SER A 604 -28.57 -4.50 -19.28
#